data_AF-A0A2S9FU21-F1
#
_entry.id   AF-A0A2S9FU21-F1
#
_cell.length_a   1.000
_cell.length_b   1.000
_cell.length_c   1.000
_cell.angle_alpha   90.00
_cell.angle_beta   90.00
_cell.angle_gamma   90.00
#
_symmetry.space_group_name_H-M   'P 1'
#
loop_
_entity.id
_entity.type
_entity.pdbx_description
1 polymer ?
#
loop_
_entity_poly.entity_id
_entity_poly.type
_entity_poly.pdbx_seq_one_letter_code
_entity_poly.pdbx_strand_id
1 'polypeptide(L)'
;TLSGGQRRRIQLAALLMDDWDVVALDEPTNHLDIQGITWLAQHLKQRWANGSGGLLLVTHDRWFLDEVATATWEVHPAGRDPGSIVEP
;
A
#
# COMPACT_ATOMS: atom_id res chain seq x y z
N THR A 1 26.00 0.64 -9.92
CA THR A 1 25.04 1.33 -9.02
C THR A 1 23.63 1.01 -9.48
N LEU A 2 22.70 0.76 -8.55
CA LEU A 2 21.29 0.52 -8.89
C LEU A 2 20.58 1.83 -9.23
N SER A 3 19.62 1.81 -10.16
CA SER A 3 18.73 2.94 -10.39
C SER A 3 17.87 3.22 -9.15
N GLY A 4 17.32 4.44 -9.04
CA GLY A 4 16.43 4.81 -7.93
C GLY A 4 15.25 3.84 -7.78
N GLY A 5 14.61 3.47 -8.89
CA GLY A 5 13.50 2.50 -8.91
C GLY A 5 13.93 1.09 -8.50
N GLN A 6 15.10 0.62 -8.95
CA GLN A 6 15.63 -0.69 -8.53
C GLN A 6 15.91 -0.73 -7.03
N ARG A 7 16.50 0.34 -6.48
CA ARG A 7 16.75 0.44 -5.04
C ARG A 7 15.46 0.42 -4.22
N ARG A 8 14.44 1.18 -4.66
CA ARG A 8 13.14 1.25 -3.97
C ARG A 8 12.45 -0.12 -3.95
N ARG A 9 12.47 -0.85 -5.08
CA ARG A 9 11.92 -2.21 -5.15
C ARG A 9 12.63 -3.20 -4.23
N ILE A 10 13.96 -3.14 -4.14
CA ILE A 10 14.72 -4.01 -3.23
C ILE A 10 14.41 -3.69 -1.77
N GLN A 11 14.27 -2.41 -1.43
CA GLN A 11 13.88 -2.00 -0.06
C GLN A 11 12.46 -2.46 0.28
N LEU A 12 11.51 -2.33 -0.66
CA LEU A 12 10.15 -2.85 -0.48
C LEU A 12 10.16 -4.37 -0.30
N ALA A 13 10.89 -5.10 -1.14
CA ALA A 13 11.02 -6.55 -1.01
C ALA A 13 11.62 -6.95 0.36
N ALA A 14 12.70 -6.29 0.78
CA ALA A 14 13.32 -6.54 2.08
C ALA A 14 12.37 -6.28 3.25
N LEU A 15 11.60 -5.19 3.20
CA LEU A 15 10.57 -4.88 4.21
C LEU A 15 9.51 -5.99 4.30
N LEU A 16 9.07 -6.51 3.16
CA LEU A 16 8.00 -7.51 3.08
C LEU A 16 8.46 -8.93 3.45
N MET A 17 9.77 -9.17 3.56
CA MET A 17 10.32 -10.49 3.91
C MET A 17 10.23 -10.84 5.40
N ASP A 18 10.17 -9.84 6.28
CA ASP A 18 10.05 -10.06 7.72
C ASP A 18 8.58 -10.14 8.15
N ASP A 19 8.29 -10.71 9.33
CA ASP A 19 6.94 -10.90 9.89
C ASP A 19 6.47 -9.71 10.74
N TRP A 20 6.36 -8.53 10.13
CA TRP A 20 5.79 -7.35 10.79
C TRP A 20 4.30 -7.50 11.09
N ASP A 21 3.92 -7.20 12.34
CA ASP A 21 2.52 -7.08 12.75
C ASP A 21 1.82 -5.91 12.06
N VAL A 22 2.52 -4.80 11.83
CA VAL A 22 2.00 -3.61 11.17
C VAL A 22 2.97 -3.10 10.12
N VAL A 23 2.47 -2.78 8.93
CA VAL A 23 3.25 -2.21 7.83
C VAL A 23 2.65 -0.88 7.40
N ALA A 24 3.49 0.12 7.20
CA ALA A 24 3.11 1.40 6.59
C ALA A 24 3.85 1.59 5.26
N LEU A 25 3.12 1.86 4.19
CA LEU A 25 3.65 2.03 2.84
C LEU A 25 3.25 3.39 2.26
N ASP A 26 4.23 4.13 1.77
CA ASP A 26 4.04 5.42 1.07
C ASP A 26 4.41 5.29 -0.41
N GLU A 27 3.38 5.40 -1.25
CA GLU A 27 3.42 5.25 -2.71
C GLU A 27 4.14 3.96 -3.17
N PRO A 28 3.71 2.76 -2.73
CA PRO A 28 4.46 1.52 -2.96
C PRO A 28 4.35 0.97 -4.39
N THR A 29 3.36 1.42 -5.16
CA THR A 29 3.19 1.01 -6.57
C THR A 29 4.16 1.75 -7.51
N ASN A 30 4.81 2.82 -7.03
CA ASN A 30 5.76 3.57 -7.82
C ASN A 30 6.92 2.70 -8.30
N HIS A 31 7.19 2.78 -9.60
CA HIS A 31 8.23 2.01 -10.29
C HIS A 31 7.98 0.49 -10.31
N LEU A 32 6.77 0.03 -10.00
CA LEU A 32 6.31 -1.32 -10.31
C LEU A 32 5.62 -1.34 -11.68
N ASP A 33 5.74 -2.46 -12.38
CA ASP A 33 4.90 -2.77 -13.52
C ASP A 33 3.58 -3.41 -13.05
N ILE A 34 2.66 -3.67 -13.98
CA ILE A 34 1.35 -4.25 -13.67
C ILE A 34 1.50 -5.57 -12.89
N GLN A 35 2.45 -6.42 -13.27
CA GLN A 35 2.69 -7.69 -12.58
C GLN A 35 3.15 -7.47 -11.14
N GLY A 36 4.08 -6.54 -10.91
CA GLY A 36 4.54 -6.17 -9.57
C GLY A 36 3.44 -5.59 -8.69
N ILE A 37 2.56 -4.76 -9.26
CA ILE A 37 1.39 -4.20 -8.56
C ILE A 37 0.44 -5.33 -8.14
N THR A 38 0.09 -6.23 -9.08
CA THR A 38 -0.80 -7.38 -8.78
C THR A 38 -0.18 -8.31 -7.73
N TRP A 39 1.11 -8.61 -7.83
CA TRP A 39 1.82 -9.41 -6.83
C TRP A 39 1.77 -8.77 -5.44
N LEU A 40 2.05 -7.46 -5.36
CA LEU A 40 2.06 -6.74 -4.09
C LEU A 40 0.66 -6.76 -3.44
N ALA A 41 -0.39 -6.54 -4.23
CA ALA A 41 -1.76 -6.59 -3.74
C ALA A 41 -2.10 -7.97 -3.15
N GLN A 42 -1.80 -9.03 -3.89
CA GLN A 42 -2.02 -10.41 -3.43
C GLN A 42 -1.21 -10.74 -2.18
N HIS A 43 0.06 -10.33 -2.14
CA HIS A 43 0.93 -10.54 -1.00
C HIS A 43 0.36 -9.89 0.26
N LEU A 44 -0.05 -8.61 0.18
CA LEU A 44 -0.60 -7.88 1.33
C LEU A 44 -1.93 -8.49 1.82
N LYS A 45 -2.80 -8.95 0.92
CA LYS A 45 -4.08 -9.60 1.28
C LYS A 45 -3.91 -10.94 2.00
N GLN A 46 -2.83 -11.65 1.72
CA GLN A 46 -2.56 -12.99 2.27
C GLN A 46 -1.61 -12.96 3.46
N ARG A 47 -1.01 -11.80 3.74
CA ARG A 47 0.05 -11.64 4.74
C ARG A 47 -0.42 -11.92 6.16
N TRP A 48 -1.64 -11.51 6.50
CA TRP A 48 -2.19 -11.68 7.85
C TRP A 48 -3.44 -12.56 7.84
N ALA A 49 -3.67 -13.25 8.95
CA ALA A 49 -4.94 -13.91 9.19
C ALA A 49 -6.04 -12.86 9.41
N ASN A 50 -7.29 -13.22 9.09
CA ASN A 50 -8.43 -12.32 9.26
C ASN A 50 -8.51 -11.77 10.70
N GLY A 51 -8.54 -10.44 10.82
CA GLY A 51 -8.60 -9.76 12.11
C GLY A 51 -7.26 -9.64 12.85
N SER A 52 -6.13 -9.95 12.19
CA SER A 52 -4.79 -9.75 12.72
C SER A 52 -3.97 -8.79 11.86
N GLY A 53 -2.97 -8.18 12.48
CA GLY A 53 -2.08 -7.22 11.83
C GLY A 53 -2.73 -5.91 11.38
N GLY A 54 -1.97 -5.10 10.65
CA GLY A 54 -2.45 -3.82 10.14
C GLY A 54 -1.65 -3.29 8.97
N LEU A 55 -2.34 -2.64 8.04
CA LEU A 55 -1.74 -1.96 6.89
C LEU A 55 -2.17 -0.49 6.89
N LEU A 56 -1.20 0.41 6.88
CA LEU A 56 -1.41 1.82 6.54
C LEU A 56 -0.84 2.05 5.15
N LEU A 57 -1.66 2.52 4.23
CA LEU A 57 -1.29 2.71 2.84
C LEU A 57 -1.61 4.14 2.40
N VAL A 58 -0.62 4.80 1.83
CA VAL A 58 -0.77 6.11 1.19
C VAL A 58 -0.44 5.94 -0.28
N THR A 59 -1.40 6.18 -1.15
CA THR A 59 -1.22 6.11 -2.61
C THR A 59 -2.32 6.89 -3.32
N HIS A 60 -2.03 7.34 -4.53
CA HIS A 60 -3.03 7.87 -5.46
C HIS A 60 -3.60 6.80 -6.41
N ASP A 61 -3.13 5.55 -6.32
CA ASP A 61 -3.63 4.42 -7.11
C ASP A 61 -4.95 3.87 -6.54
N ARG A 62 -6.07 4.28 -7.15
CA ARG A 62 -7.41 3.89 -6.73
C ARG A 62 -7.68 2.39 -6.88
N TRP A 63 -7.23 1.78 -7.96
CA TRP A 63 -7.44 0.35 -8.16
C TRP A 63 -6.74 -0.45 -7.07
N PHE A 64 -5.52 -0.04 -6.70
CA PHE A 64 -4.78 -0.72 -5.65
C PHE A 64 -5.39 -0.53 -4.26
N LEU A 65 -5.95 0.65 -3.97
CA LEU A 65 -6.74 0.89 -2.75
C LEU A 65 -7.96 -0.03 -2.69
N ASP A 66 -8.77 -0.07 -3.75
CA ASP A 66 -9.99 -0.90 -3.81
C ASP A 66 -9.67 -2.40 -3.67
N GLU A 67 -8.50 -2.83 -4.16
CA GLU A 67 -8.10 -4.24 -4.12
C GLU A 67 -7.64 -4.68 -2.72
N VAL A 68 -7.01 -3.80 -1.93
CA VAL A 68 -6.27 -4.16 -0.70
C VAL A 68 -6.86 -3.54 0.57
N ALA A 69 -7.38 -2.32 0.52
CA ALA A 69 -7.82 -1.59 1.69
C ALA A 69 -9.20 -2.06 2.17
N THR A 70 -9.38 -2.13 3.49
CA THR A 70 -10.69 -2.40 4.11
C THR A 70 -11.47 -1.12 4.43
N ALA A 71 -10.78 0.02 4.43
CA ALA A 71 -11.35 1.36 4.60
C ALA A 71 -10.41 2.37 3.94
N THR A 72 -10.96 3.39 3.29
CA THR A 72 -10.20 4.41 2.59
C THR A 72 -10.52 5.80 3.14
N TRP A 73 -9.49 6.60 3.38
CA TRP A 73 -9.63 7.98 3.86
C TRP A 73 -9.18 8.91 2.76
N GLU A 74 -10.07 9.80 2.31
CA GLU A 74 -9.72 10.81 1.32
C GLU A 74 -9.20 12.08 2.02
N VAL A 75 -7.97 12.48 1.67
CA VAL A 75 -7.38 13.72 2.16
C VAL A 75 -7.70 14.84 1.17
N HIS A 76 -8.51 15.81 1.61
CA HIS A 76 -8.83 17.00 0.83
C HIS A 76 -7.94 18.19 1.24
N PRO A 77 -7.56 19.06 0.29
CA PRO A 77 -6.95 20.34 0.61
C PRO A 77 -7.84 21.15 1.57
N ALA A 78 -7.22 21.89 2.49
CA ALA A 78 -7.94 22.67 3.49
C ALA A 78 -8.99 23.59 2.84
N GLY A 79 -10.28 23.36 3.17
CA GLY A 79 -11.42 24.10 2.61
C GLY A 79 -12.57 23.20 2.12
N ARG A 80 -12.32 21.91 1.90
CA ARG A 80 -13.33 20.85 1.86
C ARG A 80 -13.15 19.97 3.09
N ASP A 81 -14.26 19.45 3.62
CA ASP A 81 -14.37 18.68 4.86
C ASP A 81 -13.12 17.77 5.09
N PRO A 82 -12.33 17.98 6.17
CA PRO A 82 -11.10 17.24 6.36
C PRO A 82 -11.39 15.78 6.68
N GLY A 83 -11.01 14.87 5.78
CA GLY A 83 -10.91 13.44 6.06
C GLY A 83 -12.24 12.69 6.09
N SER A 84 -13.05 12.79 5.03
CA SER A 84 -14.20 11.91 4.89
C SER A 84 -13.74 10.46 4.68
N ILE A 85 -14.23 9.57 5.53
CA ILE A 85 -14.10 8.12 5.34
C ILE A 85 -15.00 7.74 4.17
N VAL A 86 -14.42 7.12 3.14
CA VAL A 86 -15.17 6.52 2.04
C VAL A 86 -15.29 5.03 2.35
N GLU A 87 -16.53 4.57 2.54
CA GLU A 87 -16.82 3.13 2.68
C GLU A 87 -16.62 2.46 1.31
N PRO A 88 -16.09 1.23 1.27
CA PRO A 88 -15.82 0.49 0.04
C PRO A 88 -17.08 0.15 -0.77
#